data_AF-A0A3D3IRP6-F1
#
_entry.id   AF-A0A3D3IRP6-F1
#
_cell.length_a   1.000
_cell.length_b   1.000
_cell.length_c   1.000
_cell.angle_alpha   90.00
_cell.angle_beta   90.00
_cell.angle_gamma   90.00
#
_symmetry.space_group_name_H-M   'P 1'
#
loop_
_entity.id
_entity.type
_entity.pdbx_description
1 polymer ?
#
loop_
_entity_poly.entity_id
_entity_poly.type
_entity_poly.pdbx_seq_one_letter_code
_entity_poly.pdbx_strand_id
1 'polypeptide(L)'
;MQAHERHMEQVTPIRSTTQKFTEISDIQNDLILFSDGSCAAILTVSAVNFSLLSQREQEAMIYAYAGVLNSLSFPIQLIIRSQHKDIRAYLKLLEDQEAVQKNPKLQKSIHGYRIFVAATVKEKEVLDKKFYLIIPFSALELGVSPSVFFSSKKRGLPFQKSYIFERALVVLTPKIDNLIRLLAKVGLRAKQLTGEQIAQLYFTFYNPDVPPPIIELDKNKEGTTIIKTGGLKNP
;
A
#
# COMPACT_ATOMS: atom_id res chain seq x y z
N MET A 1 58.20 -3.57 -18.61
CA MET A 1 57.00 -4.44 -18.74
C MET A 1 56.71 -5.01 -17.37
N GLN A 2 55.42 -5.09 -17.01
CA GLN A 2 54.83 -5.49 -15.70
C GLN A 2 54.82 -4.38 -14.64
N ALA A 3 53.78 -4.14 -13.85
CA ALA A 3 52.33 -4.24 -13.99
C ALA A 3 51.80 -3.38 -12.82
N HIS A 4 50.98 -2.36 -13.09
CA HIS A 4 50.35 -1.57 -12.02
C HIS A 4 49.18 -2.37 -11.45
N GLU A 5 49.38 -3.02 -10.29
CA GLU A 5 48.28 -3.60 -9.51
C GLU A 5 47.42 -2.47 -8.94
N ARG A 6 46.24 -2.31 -9.53
CA ARG A 6 45.18 -1.48 -8.95
C ARG A 6 44.62 -2.23 -7.75
N HIS A 7 44.93 -1.76 -6.55
CA HIS A 7 44.20 -2.15 -5.35
C HIS A 7 42.72 -1.81 -5.56
N MET A 8 41.89 -2.84 -5.75
CA MET A 8 40.44 -2.72 -5.66
C MET A 8 40.09 -2.40 -4.21
N GLU A 9 39.80 -1.14 -3.95
CA GLU A 9 39.19 -0.68 -2.72
C GLU A 9 37.88 -1.46 -2.54
N GLN A 10 37.84 -2.38 -1.58
CA GLN A 10 36.62 -3.12 -1.28
C GLN A 10 35.59 -2.10 -0.81
N VAL A 11 34.54 -1.91 -1.63
CA VAL A 11 33.38 -1.12 -1.26
C VAL A 11 32.70 -1.86 -0.12
N THR A 12 33.09 -1.53 1.11
CA THR A 12 32.38 -1.94 2.31
C THR A 12 30.95 -1.44 2.14
N PRO A 13 29.91 -2.31 2.11
CA PRO A 13 28.55 -1.82 1.98
C PRO A 13 28.30 -0.89 3.16
N ILE A 14 27.88 0.33 2.86
CA ILE A 14 27.50 1.34 3.83
C ILE A 14 26.35 0.75 4.65
N ARG A 15 26.68 0.15 5.80
CA ARG A 15 25.69 -0.28 6.80
C ARG A 15 25.20 0.99 7.48
N SER A 16 24.23 1.67 6.86
CA SER A 16 23.58 2.80 7.52
C SER A 16 22.72 2.27 8.66
N THR A 17 23.00 2.76 9.87
CA THR A 17 22.39 2.36 11.13
C THR A 17 20.94 2.86 11.30
N THR A 18 20.29 3.25 10.20
CA THR A 18 18.87 3.67 10.14
C THR A 18 17.98 2.60 9.49
N GLN A 19 18.55 1.57 8.85
CA GLN A 19 17.80 0.49 8.18
C GLN A 19 17.20 -0.55 9.14
N LYS A 20 17.13 -0.26 10.44
CA LYS A 20 16.69 -1.19 11.49
C LYS A 20 15.28 -0.86 12.00
N PHE A 21 14.36 -0.50 11.10
CA PHE A 21 12.98 -0.18 11.46
C PHE A 21 11.91 -0.69 10.49
N THR A 22 12.25 -1.68 9.67
CA THR A 22 11.26 -2.54 9.01
C THR A 22 11.29 -3.89 9.68
N GLU A 23 10.33 -4.14 10.57
CA GLU A 23 10.09 -5.47 11.15
C GLU A 23 9.53 -6.45 10.11
N ILE A 24 9.39 -6.04 8.84
CA ILE A 24 8.93 -6.86 7.72
C ILE A 24 10.05 -7.83 7.33
N SER A 25 9.74 -9.11 7.41
CA SER A 25 10.61 -10.22 7.02
C SER A 25 10.37 -10.66 5.57
N ASP A 26 9.11 -10.59 5.10
CA ASP A 26 8.73 -10.95 3.73
C ASP A 26 7.34 -10.45 3.35
N ILE A 27 7.04 -10.44 2.04
CA ILE A 27 5.69 -10.23 1.51
C ILE A 27 5.41 -11.34 0.50
N GLN A 28 4.43 -12.20 0.81
CA GLN A 28 4.05 -13.32 -0.05
C GLN A 28 2.56 -13.57 0.07
N ASN A 29 1.93 -14.05 -1.01
CA ASN A 29 0.49 -14.38 -1.03
C ASN A 29 -0.41 -13.22 -0.55
N ASP A 30 -0.04 -11.98 -0.89
CA ASP A 30 -0.75 -10.76 -0.48
C ASP A 30 -0.85 -10.56 1.05
N LEU A 31 0.09 -11.17 1.78
CA LEU A 31 0.27 -11.06 3.22
C LEU A 31 1.66 -10.52 3.54
N ILE A 32 1.76 -9.80 4.65
CA ILE A 32 3.03 -9.37 5.25
C ILE A 32 3.42 -10.38 6.30
N LEU A 33 4.69 -10.79 6.30
CA LEU A 33 5.31 -11.55 7.37
C LEU A 33 6.24 -10.63 8.16
N PHE A 34 6.08 -10.61 9.48
CA PHE A 34 6.96 -9.87 10.38
C PHE A 34 8.07 -10.77 10.95
N SER A 35 9.10 -10.12 11.51
CA SER A 35 10.30 -10.79 12.03
C SER A 35 10.05 -11.69 13.25
N ASP A 36 8.93 -11.50 13.94
CA ASP A 36 8.46 -12.31 15.06
C ASP A 36 7.62 -13.53 14.63
N GLY A 37 7.33 -13.66 13.33
CA GLY A 37 6.48 -14.71 12.76
C GLY A 37 5.00 -14.39 12.73
N SER A 38 4.58 -13.20 13.17
CA SER A 38 3.23 -12.70 12.95
C SER A 38 3.01 -12.33 11.48
N CYS A 39 1.76 -12.34 11.03
CA CYS A 39 1.39 -11.93 9.68
C CYS A 39 0.30 -10.86 9.72
N ALA A 40 0.09 -10.16 8.60
CA ALA A 40 -1.06 -9.29 8.44
C ALA A 40 -1.57 -9.26 7.00
N ALA A 41 -2.89 -9.19 6.86
CA ALA A 41 -3.54 -8.81 5.61
C ALA A 41 -3.92 -7.33 5.65
N ILE A 42 -3.81 -6.63 4.52
CA ILE A 42 -4.22 -5.23 4.39
C ILE A 42 -5.33 -5.11 3.36
N LEU A 43 -6.45 -4.51 3.76
CA LEU A 43 -7.53 -4.12 2.86
C LEU A 43 -7.49 -2.61 2.63
N THR A 44 -7.64 -2.18 1.38
CA THR A 44 -8.05 -0.80 1.08
C THR A 44 -9.58 -0.70 1.14
N VAL A 45 -10.08 0.38 1.73
CA VAL A 45 -11.53 0.61 1.89
C VAL A 45 -11.92 1.94 1.25
N SER A 46 -13.02 1.97 0.51
CA SER A 46 -13.58 3.20 -0.05
C SER A 46 -14.21 4.07 1.03
N ALA A 47 -14.41 5.35 0.73
CA ALA A 47 -15.25 6.24 1.53
C ALA A 47 -16.59 6.48 0.85
N VAL A 48 -17.58 6.90 1.64
CA VAL A 48 -18.90 7.35 1.18
C VAL A 48 -19.16 8.77 1.69
N ASN A 49 -19.79 9.61 0.86
CA ASN A 49 -20.19 10.96 1.25
C ASN A 49 -21.47 10.92 2.09
N PHE A 50 -21.34 10.51 3.35
CA PHE A 50 -22.46 10.29 4.27
C PHE A 50 -23.43 11.48 4.34
N SER A 51 -22.89 12.71 4.41
CA SER A 51 -23.70 13.94 4.52
C SER A 51 -24.53 14.28 3.28
N LEU A 52 -24.23 13.69 2.11
CA LEU A 52 -24.99 13.90 0.88
C LEU A 52 -26.15 12.91 0.73
N LEU A 53 -26.22 11.89 1.58
CA LEU A 53 -27.30 10.92 1.58
C LEU A 53 -28.57 11.52 2.18
N SER A 54 -29.73 11.01 1.78
CA SER A 54 -30.99 11.35 2.44
C SER A 54 -31.01 10.85 3.89
N GLN A 55 -31.86 11.44 4.74
CA GLN A 55 -31.93 11.05 6.16
C GLN A 55 -32.24 9.56 6.35
N ARG A 56 -33.14 8.99 5.51
CA ARG A 56 -33.48 7.56 5.55
C ARG A 56 -32.28 6.68 5.20
N GLU A 57 -31.47 7.08 4.21
CA GLU A 57 -30.26 6.36 3.84
C GLU A 57 -29.18 6.46 4.92
N GLN A 58 -29.04 7.64 5.53
CA GLN A 58 -28.13 7.84 6.67
C GLN A 58 -28.50 6.93 7.85
N GLU A 59 -29.78 6.88 8.23
CA GLU A 59 -30.28 6.00 9.29
C GLU A 59 -30.03 4.52 8.96
N ALA A 60 -30.38 4.08 7.74
CA ALA A 60 -30.13 2.72 7.29
C ALA A 60 -28.63 2.36 7.35
N MET A 61 -27.75 3.29 6.95
CA MET A 61 -26.30 3.09 7.01
C MET A 61 -25.78 3.02 8.46
N ILE A 62 -26.34 3.82 9.38
CA ILE A 62 -26.02 3.75 10.81
C ILE A 62 -26.39 2.38 11.39
N TYR A 63 -27.59 1.87 11.10
CA TYR A 63 -28.02 0.55 11.56
C TYR A 63 -27.14 -0.57 10.97
N ALA A 64 -26.82 -0.49 9.68
CA ALA A 64 -25.91 -1.44 9.05
C ALA A 64 -24.51 -1.41 9.69
N TYR A 65 -23.98 -0.20 9.98
CA TYR A 65 -22.69 -0.02 10.64
C TYR A 65 -22.68 -0.62 12.06
N ALA A 66 -23.73 -0.40 12.85
CA ALA A 66 -23.86 -1.03 14.16
C ALA A 66 -23.86 -2.57 14.06
N GLY A 67 -24.53 -3.12 13.04
CA GLY A 67 -24.50 -4.55 12.73
C GLY A 67 -23.10 -5.07 12.41
N VAL A 68 -22.28 -4.29 11.69
CA VAL A 68 -20.88 -4.63 11.43
C VAL A 68 -20.08 -4.69 12.74
N LEU A 69 -20.18 -3.65 13.58
CA LEU A 69 -19.46 -3.61 14.86
C LEU A 69 -19.80 -4.80 15.76
N ASN A 70 -21.09 -5.14 15.85
CA ASN A 70 -21.56 -6.29 16.64
C ASN A 70 -21.13 -7.65 16.06
N SER A 71 -20.75 -7.69 14.78
CA SER A 71 -20.34 -8.94 14.10
C SER A 71 -18.81 -9.11 14.03
N LEU A 72 -18.02 -8.14 14.51
CA LEU A 72 -16.57 -8.25 14.55
C LEU A 72 -16.13 -9.20 15.67
N SER A 73 -15.55 -10.34 15.29
CA SER A 73 -15.11 -11.38 16.23
C SER A 73 -13.59 -11.48 16.38
N PHE A 74 -12.83 -10.59 15.74
CA PHE A 74 -11.38 -10.58 15.74
C PHE A 74 -10.85 -9.13 15.73
N PRO A 75 -9.63 -8.90 16.25
CA PRO A 75 -9.04 -7.57 16.23
C PRO A 75 -8.81 -7.10 14.79
N ILE A 76 -9.08 -5.81 14.57
CA ILE A 76 -8.77 -5.10 13.33
C ILE A 76 -8.07 -3.79 13.68
N GLN A 77 -7.21 -3.32 12.81
CA GLN A 77 -6.57 -2.02 12.94
C GLN A 77 -6.97 -1.13 11.78
N LEU A 78 -7.38 0.10 12.07
CA LEU A 78 -7.72 1.11 11.07
C LEU A 78 -6.55 2.09 10.94
N ILE A 79 -6.07 2.27 9.72
CA ILE A 79 -5.09 3.30 9.37
C ILE A 79 -5.73 4.25 8.36
N ILE A 80 -5.71 5.53 8.68
CA ILE A 80 -6.15 6.60 7.78
C ILE A 80 -4.92 7.40 7.40
N ARG A 81 -4.61 7.42 6.11
CA ARG A 81 -3.49 8.18 5.58
C ARG A 81 -4.03 9.37 4.80
N SER A 82 -3.60 10.57 5.18
CA SER A 82 -3.82 11.78 4.39
C SER A 82 -2.55 12.07 3.58
N GLN A 83 -2.69 12.35 2.30
CA GLN A 83 -1.59 12.74 1.42
C GLN A 83 -2.05 13.78 0.42
N HIS A 84 -1.15 14.58 -0.13
CA HIS A 84 -1.51 15.52 -1.19
C HIS A 84 -2.08 14.77 -2.41
N LYS A 85 -3.11 15.35 -3.02
CA LYS A 85 -3.70 14.79 -4.22
C LYS A 85 -2.69 14.89 -5.37
N ASP A 86 -2.23 13.74 -5.84
CA ASP A 86 -1.47 13.67 -7.08
C ASP A 86 -2.40 13.91 -8.28
N ILE A 87 -2.22 15.05 -8.95
CA ILE A 87 -2.96 15.46 -10.14
C ILE A 87 -2.12 15.38 -11.42
N ARG A 88 -0.89 14.85 -11.37
CA ARG A 88 0.04 14.84 -12.52
C ARG A 88 -0.57 14.18 -13.75
N ALA A 89 -1.22 13.04 -13.57
CA ALA A 89 -1.90 12.34 -14.66
C ALA A 89 -3.03 13.17 -15.29
N TYR A 90 -3.77 13.92 -14.47
CA TYR A 90 -4.83 14.79 -14.96
C TYR A 90 -4.29 16.01 -15.69
N LEU A 91 -3.24 16.65 -15.16
CA LEU A 91 -2.57 17.76 -15.83
C LEU A 91 -1.96 17.31 -17.17
N LYS A 92 -1.38 16.11 -17.22
CA LYS A 92 -0.88 15.50 -18.45
C LYS A 92 -1.99 15.24 -19.46
N LEU A 93 -3.13 14.71 -19.01
CA LEU A 93 -4.30 14.57 -19.87
C LEU A 93 -4.73 15.91 -20.47
N LEU A 94 -4.79 16.98 -19.68
CA LEU A 94 -5.14 18.31 -20.17
C LEU A 94 -4.10 18.85 -21.16
N GLU A 95 -2.81 18.63 -20.90
CA GLU A 95 -1.72 18.99 -21.80
C GLU A 95 -1.79 18.23 -23.13
N ASP A 96 -2.06 16.93 -23.10
CA ASP A 96 -2.24 16.11 -24.29
C ASP A 96 -3.46 16.62 -25.10
N GLN A 97 -4.58 16.93 -24.44
CA GLN A 97 -5.78 17.50 -25.10
C GLN A 97 -5.53 18.91 -25.67
N GLU A 98 -4.71 19.74 -25.00
CA GLU A 98 -4.29 21.07 -25.46
C GLU A 98 -3.49 20.96 -26.77
N ALA A 99 -2.63 19.94 -26.89
CA ALA A 99 -1.77 19.71 -28.05
C ALA A 99 -2.52 19.26 -29.32
N VAL A 100 -3.56 18.43 -29.18
CA VAL A 100 -4.38 17.96 -30.33
C VAL A 100 -5.49 18.92 -30.74
N GLN A 101 -5.77 19.96 -29.95
CA GLN A 101 -6.87 20.89 -30.24
C GLN A 101 -6.53 21.84 -31.39
N LYS A 102 -7.32 21.77 -32.47
CA LYS A 102 -7.15 22.60 -33.67
C LYS A 102 -7.75 24.00 -33.54
N ASN A 103 -8.77 24.17 -32.70
CA ASN A 103 -9.42 25.47 -32.52
C ASN A 103 -8.62 26.34 -31.53
N PRO A 104 -8.06 27.49 -31.95
CA PRO A 104 -7.22 28.33 -31.09
C PRO A 104 -7.93 28.86 -29.84
N LYS A 105 -9.25 29.11 -29.90
CA LYS A 105 -10.01 29.58 -28.74
C LYS A 105 -10.13 28.46 -27.70
N LEU A 106 -10.47 27.25 -28.13
CA LEU A 106 -10.59 26.09 -27.24
C LEU A 106 -9.24 25.69 -26.65
N GLN A 107 -8.16 25.77 -27.43
CA GLN A 107 -6.80 25.53 -26.94
C GLN A 107 -6.46 26.49 -25.79
N LYS A 108 -6.70 27.80 -25.98
CA LYS A 108 -6.52 28.79 -24.90
C LYS A 108 -7.38 28.50 -23.66
N SER A 109 -8.62 28.04 -23.85
CA SER A 109 -9.49 27.66 -22.73
C SER A 109 -8.94 26.46 -21.95
N ILE A 110 -8.45 25.42 -22.64
CA ILE A 110 -7.83 24.25 -21.99
C ILE A 110 -6.58 24.67 -21.22
N HIS A 111 -5.74 25.51 -21.83
CA HIS A 111 -4.54 26.06 -21.19
C HIS A 111 -4.88 26.81 -19.88
N GLY A 112 -5.83 27.75 -19.95
CA GLY A 112 -6.27 28.51 -18.78
C GLY A 112 -6.85 27.62 -17.69
N TYR A 113 -7.65 26.62 -18.06
CA TYR A 113 -8.19 25.64 -17.12
C TYR A 113 -7.08 24.80 -16.47
N ARG A 114 -6.08 24.34 -17.24
CA ARG A 114 -4.94 23.57 -16.73
C ARG A 114 -4.15 24.37 -15.68
N ILE A 115 -3.87 25.65 -15.95
CA ILE A 115 -3.22 26.56 -15.00
C ILE A 115 -4.09 26.74 -13.75
N PHE A 116 -5.38 27.00 -13.91
CA PHE A 116 -6.32 27.19 -12.81
C PHE A 116 -6.37 25.96 -11.89
N VAL A 117 -6.45 24.74 -12.45
CA VAL A 117 -6.45 23.50 -11.68
C VAL A 117 -5.13 23.31 -10.93
N ALA A 118 -4.00 23.54 -11.60
CA ALA A 118 -2.68 23.42 -10.98
C ALA A 118 -2.50 24.40 -9.81
N ALA A 119 -2.91 25.66 -9.99
CA ALA A 119 -2.88 26.68 -8.94
C ALA A 119 -3.82 26.32 -7.78
N THR A 120 -5.06 25.93 -8.09
CA THR A 120 -6.07 25.58 -7.07
C THR A 120 -5.61 24.42 -6.19
N VAL A 121 -5.01 23.37 -6.77
CA VAL A 121 -4.55 22.21 -5.99
C VAL A 121 -3.33 22.56 -5.13
N LYS A 122 -2.45 23.45 -5.62
CA LYS A 122 -1.30 23.95 -4.86
C LYS A 122 -1.74 24.86 -3.71
N GLU A 123 -2.67 25.78 -3.95
CA GLU A 123 -3.15 26.75 -2.95
C GLU A 123 -4.05 26.13 -1.89
N LYS A 124 -4.95 25.22 -2.28
CA LYS A 124 -5.92 24.61 -1.37
C LYS A 124 -5.40 23.36 -0.66
N GLU A 125 -4.12 23.02 -0.84
CA GLU A 125 -3.49 21.83 -0.29
C GLU A 125 -4.39 20.59 -0.37
N VAL A 126 -4.98 20.33 -1.54
CA VAL A 126 -6.06 19.35 -1.65
C VAL A 126 -5.56 17.97 -1.21
N LEU A 127 -6.13 17.45 -0.11
CA LEU A 127 -5.75 16.18 0.49
C LEU A 127 -6.61 15.04 -0.05
N ASP A 128 -5.97 13.90 -0.31
CA ASP A 128 -6.59 12.61 -0.56
C ASP A 128 -6.46 11.75 0.70
N LYS A 129 -7.58 11.22 1.20
CA LYS A 129 -7.60 10.27 2.33
C LYS A 129 -7.68 8.84 1.80
N LYS A 130 -6.74 8.00 2.23
CA LYS A 130 -6.74 6.55 2.02
C LYS A 130 -7.07 5.85 3.33
N PHE A 131 -7.94 4.85 3.26
CA PHE A 131 -8.39 4.08 4.41
C PHE A 131 -7.91 2.64 4.25
N TYR A 132 -7.19 2.16 5.25
CA TYR A 132 -6.65 0.81 5.30
C TYR A 132 -7.16 0.09 6.53
N LEU A 133 -7.59 -1.15 6.33
CA LEU A 133 -8.01 -2.05 7.40
C LEU A 133 -7.05 -3.22 7.46
N ILE A 134 -6.39 -3.39 8.60
CA ILE A 134 -5.37 -4.41 8.80
C ILE A 134 -5.96 -5.50 9.69
N ILE A 135 -5.78 -6.74 9.24
CA ILE A 135 -6.23 -7.94 9.95
C ILE A 135 -4.96 -8.67 10.41
N PRO A 136 -4.60 -8.59 11.69
CA PRO A 136 -3.42 -9.26 12.22
C PRO A 136 -3.64 -10.76 12.38
N PHE A 137 -2.55 -11.51 12.25
CA PHE A 137 -2.41 -12.92 12.58
C PHE A 137 -1.22 -13.04 13.53
N SER A 138 -1.49 -13.49 14.76
CA SER A 138 -0.46 -13.61 15.80
C SER A 138 0.41 -14.85 15.57
N ALA A 139 1.70 -14.76 15.92
CA ALA A 139 2.58 -15.93 15.95
C ALA A 139 2.06 -17.04 16.90
N LEU A 140 1.21 -16.70 17.87
CA LEU A 140 0.55 -17.68 18.76
C LEU A 140 -0.46 -18.58 18.03
N GLU A 141 -1.01 -18.12 16.89
CA GLU A 141 -1.95 -18.89 16.05
C GLU A 141 -1.23 -19.99 15.23
N LEU A 142 0.11 -19.99 15.22
CA LEU A 142 0.94 -21.02 14.57
C LEU A 142 1.01 -22.33 15.36
N GLY A 143 0.52 -22.35 16.60
CA GLY A 143 0.61 -23.50 17.49
C GLY A 143 1.92 -23.56 18.26
N VAL A 144 2.13 -24.65 19.01
CA VAL A 144 3.32 -24.80 19.86
C VAL A 144 4.51 -25.20 19.00
N SER A 145 5.52 -24.32 18.92
CA SER A 145 6.79 -24.65 18.25
C SER A 145 7.60 -25.59 19.14
N PRO A 146 8.25 -26.64 18.60
CA PRO A 146 9.23 -27.45 19.35
C PRO A 146 10.38 -26.60 19.96
N SER A 147 10.62 -25.42 19.39
CA SER A 147 11.59 -24.43 19.92
C SER A 147 11.15 -23.74 21.21
N VAL A 148 9.89 -23.90 21.64
CA VAL A 148 9.38 -23.41 22.93
C VAL A 148 9.89 -24.30 24.09
N PHE A 149 10.18 -25.59 23.83
CA PHE A 149 10.66 -26.53 24.85
C PHE A 149 12.18 -26.54 25.01
N PHE A 150 12.93 -26.05 24.02
CA PHE A 150 14.38 -26.02 24.04
C PHE A 150 14.92 -24.68 23.50
N SER A 151 15.53 -23.91 24.40
CA SER A 151 16.45 -22.78 24.12
C SER A 151 15.86 -21.37 24.13
N SER A 152 16.18 -20.66 25.22
CA SER A 152 16.85 -19.35 25.21
C SER A 152 16.97 -18.63 23.85
N LYS A 153 16.20 -17.55 23.69
CA LYS A 153 16.60 -16.30 23.01
C LYS A 153 17.28 -16.46 21.64
N LYS A 154 16.76 -17.27 20.71
CA LYS A 154 17.13 -17.13 19.29
C LYS A 154 16.29 -16.05 18.62
N ARG A 155 16.96 -14.99 18.16
CA ARG A 155 16.40 -13.99 17.23
C ARG A 155 16.20 -14.67 15.87
N GLY A 156 14.95 -14.93 15.49
CA GLY A 156 14.58 -15.54 14.21
C GLY A 156 13.13 -15.97 14.17
N LEU A 157 12.64 -16.36 13.00
CA LEU A 157 11.27 -16.83 12.82
C LEU A 157 11.01 -18.14 13.60
N PRO A 158 9.84 -18.31 14.23
CA PRO A 158 9.51 -19.49 15.05
C PRO A 158 9.30 -20.78 14.25
N PHE A 159 9.00 -20.65 12.95
CA PHE A 159 8.77 -21.74 12.00
C PHE A 159 9.30 -21.34 10.61
N GLN A 160 9.30 -22.30 9.67
CA GLN A 160 9.64 -22.01 8.27
C GLN A 160 8.61 -21.07 7.64
N LYS A 161 9.07 -20.15 6.77
CA LYS A 161 8.20 -19.14 6.12
C LYS A 161 6.98 -19.75 5.44
N SER A 162 7.17 -20.83 4.68
CA SER A 162 6.08 -21.55 3.98
C SER A 162 4.98 -22.00 4.93
N TYR A 163 5.35 -22.64 6.04
CA TYR A 163 4.41 -23.08 7.07
C TYR A 163 3.62 -21.90 7.66
N ILE A 164 4.31 -20.78 7.96
CA ILE A 164 3.66 -19.59 8.51
C ILE A 164 2.63 -19.02 7.52
N PHE A 165 3.00 -18.89 6.24
CA PHE A 165 2.09 -18.39 5.21
C PHE A 165 0.88 -19.30 4.98
N GLU A 166 1.08 -20.61 4.92
CA GLU A 166 -0.03 -21.57 4.76
C GLU A 166 -1.03 -21.46 5.92
N ARG A 167 -0.54 -21.41 7.17
CA ARG A 167 -1.38 -21.26 8.35
C ARG A 167 -2.08 -19.91 8.38
N ALA A 168 -1.35 -18.83 8.10
CA ALA A 168 -1.90 -17.48 8.04
C ALA A 168 -2.99 -17.37 6.97
N LEU A 169 -2.81 -17.97 5.80
CA LEU A 169 -3.81 -17.95 4.72
C LEU A 169 -5.09 -18.68 5.12
N VAL A 170 -4.99 -19.88 5.72
CA VAL A 170 -6.15 -20.63 6.22
C VAL A 170 -6.96 -19.82 7.23
N VAL A 171 -6.29 -19.03 8.07
CA VAL A 171 -6.94 -18.23 9.12
C VAL A 171 -7.43 -16.87 8.64
N LEU A 172 -6.67 -16.17 7.80
CA LEU A 172 -6.95 -14.81 7.37
C LEU A 172 -7.97 -14.74 6.24
N THR A 173 -7.96 -15.67 5.29
CA THR A 173 -8.92 -15.69 4.16
C THR A 173 -10.39 -15.59 4.60
N PRO A 174 -10.91 -16.44 5.52
CA PRO A 174 -12.29 -16.31 5.97
C PRO A 174 -12.57 -14.99 6.71
N LYS A 175 -11.58 -14.45 7.45
CA LYS A 175 -11.68 -13.15 8.13
C LYS A 175 -11.80 -12.01 7.10
N ILE A 176 -10.99 -12.03 6.04
CA ILE A 176 -10.98 -11.08 4.93
C ILE A 176 -12.34 -11.09 4.21
N ASP A 177 -12.80 -12.27 3.78
CA ASP A 177 -14.05 -12.41 3.04
C ASP A 177 -15.25 -11.94 3.86
N ASN A 178 -15.25 -12.27 5.16
CA ASN A 178 -16.28 -11.79 6.06
C ASN A 178 -16.28 -10.27 6.18
N LEU A 179 -15.11 -9.66 6.33
CA LEU A 179 -14.98 -8.22 6.49
C LEU A 179 -15.38 -7.46 5.22
N ILE A 180 -14.98 -7.95 4.04
CA ILE A 180 -15.40 -7.39 2.74
C ILE A 180 -16.93 -7.41 2.63
N ARG A 181 -17.56 -8.54 2.96
CA ARG A 181 -19.02 -8.69 2.93
C ARG A 181 -19.73 -7.79 3.94
N LEU A 182 -19.20 -7.65 5.15
CA LEU A 182 -19.75 -6.77 6.18
C LEU A 182 -19.67 -5.30 5.75
N LEU A 183 -18.53 -4.86 5.24
CA LEU A 183 -18.32 -3.49 4.76
C LEU A 183 -19.23 -3.15 3.57
N ALA A 184 -19.47 -4.12 2.66
CA ALA A 184 -20.38 -3.94 1.54
C ALA A 184 -21.82 -3.60 1.97
N LYS A 185 -22.29 -4.13 3.12
CA LYS A 185 -23.62 -3.81 3.68
C LYS A 185 -23.76 -2.35 4.10
N VAL A 186 -22.64 -1.69 4.42
CA VAL A 186 -22.58 -0.27 4.80
C VAL A 186 -22.26 0.60 3.57
N GLY A 187 -22.29 0.03 2.35
CA GLY A 187 -21.96 0.74 1.13
C GLY A 187 -20.46 1.01 0.93
N LEU A 188 -19.60 0.38 1.73
CA LEU A 188 -18.15 0.50 1.62
C LEU A 188 -17.59 -0.65 0.77
N ARG A 189 -16.76 -0.35 -0.22
CA ARG A 189 -16.04 -1.33 -1.02
C ARG A 189 -14.68 -1.57 -0.39
N ALA A 190 -14.36 -2.83 -0.12
CA ALA A 190 -13.05 -3.24 0.38
C ALA A 190 -12.38 -4.20 -0.60
N LYS A 191 -11.06 -4.09 -0.75
CA LYS A 191 -10.24 -4.98 -1.57
C LYS A 191 -8.92 -5.26 -0.86
N GLN A 192 -8.47 -6.51 -0.85
CA GLN A 192 -7.13 -6.84 -0.36
C GLN A 192 -6.07 -6.23 -1.27
N LEU A 193 -5.03 -5.65 -0.65
CA LEU A 193 -3.86 -5.16 -1.36
C LEU A 193 -3.02 -6.33 -1.86
N THR A 194 -2.56 -6.25 -3.10
CA THR A 194 -1.59 -7.22 -3.63
C THR A 194 -0.22 -7.03 -2.99
N GLY A 195 0.66 -8.03 -3.08
CA GLY A 195 2.05 -7.93 -2.60
C GLY A 195 2.78 -6.70 -3.15
N GLU A 196 2.58 -6.38 -4.42
CA GLU A 196 3.12 -5.16 -5.06
C GLU A 196 2.56 -3.88 -4.42
N GLN A 197 1.25 -3.83 -4.19
CA GLN A 197 0.59 -2.69 -3.55
C GLN A 197 1.03 -2.51 -2.09
N ILE A 198 1.29 -3.61 -1.38
CA ILE A 198 1.83 -3.60 -0.02
C ILE A 198 3.24 -3.04 -0.02
N ALA A 199 4.13 -3.55 -0.90
CA ALA A 199 5.49 -3.05 -1.03
C ALA A 199 5.49 -1.55 -1.36
N GLN A 200 4.61 -1.13 -2.27
CA GLN A 200 4.44 0.27 -2.63
C GLN A 200 3.95 1.12 -1.45
N LEU A 201 2.99 0.61 -0.68
CA LEU A 201 2.45 1.29 0.48
C LEU A 201 3.54 1.57 1.53
N TYR A 202 4.33 0.55 1.86
CA TYR A 202 5.45 0.70 2.79
C TYR A 202 6.54 1.61 2.26
N PHE A 203 6.92 1.50 0.98
CA PHE A 203 7.86 2.44 0.37
C PHE A 203 7.41 3.87 0.57
N THR A 204 6.13 4.15 0.32
CA THR A 204 5.55 5.49 0.45
C THR A 204 5.41 5.91 1.92
N PHE A 205 5.34 4.98 2.88
CA PHE A 205 5.36 5.32 4.32
C PHE A 205 6.76 5.69 4.81
N TYR A 206 7.79 5.00 4.34
CA TYR A 206 9.19 5.29 4.70
C TYR A 206 9.80 6.45 3.91
N ASN A 207 9.22 6.78 2.75
CA ASN A 207 9.69 7.85 1.86
C ASN A 207 8.53 8.78 1.50
N PRO A 208 8.05 9.62 2.44
CA PRO A 208 6.89 10.49 2.22
C PRO A 208 7.14 11.55 1.13
N ASP A 209 8.39 11.99 0.96
CA ASP A 209 8.78 13.03 -0.01
C ASP A 209 9.14 12.48 -1.39
N VAL A 210 9.21 11.15 -1.53
CA VAL A 210 9.58 10.50 -2.79
C VAL A 210 8.32 9.95 -3.44
N PRO A 211 8.01 10.36 -4.69
CA PRO A 211 6.89 9.78 -5.41
C PRO A 211 7.03 8.26 -5.48
N PRO A 212 5.93 7.50 -5.28
CA PRO A 212 5.95 6.06 -5.40
C PRO A 212 6.49 5.65 -6.79
N PRO A 213 7.40 4.65 -6.90
CA PRO A 213 7.81 4.13 -8.20
C PRO A 213 6.60 3.75 -9.04
N ILE A 214 6.61 4.17 -10.30
CA ILE A 214 5.54 3.86 -11.25
C ILE A 214 5.71 2.39 -11.62
N ILE A 215 4.81 1.53 -11.13
CA ILE A 215 4.71 0.15 -11.59
C ILE A 215 3.85 0.18 -12.87
N GLU A 216 4.52 0.11 -14.03
CA GLU A 216 3.82 -0.10 -15.29
C GLU A 216 3.25 -1.53 -15.29
N LEU A 217 1.92 -1.64 -15.28
CA LEU A 217 1.23 -2.91 -15.53
C LEU A 217 1.46 -3.29 -17.00
N ASP A 218 2.55 -3.99 -17.27
CA ASP A 218 2.76 -4.61 -18.57
C ASP A 218 1.75 -5.76 -18.72
N LYS A 219 0.72 -5.53 -19.54
CA LYS A 219 -0.30 -6.55 -19.84
C LYS A 219 0.23 -7.69 -20.70
N ASN A 220 1.48 -7.63 -21.16
CA ASN A 220 2.07 -8.62 -22.06
C ASN A 220 3.44 -9.07 -21.57
N LYS A 221 3.49 -9.96 -20.56
CA LYS A 221 4.41 -11.12 -20.49
C LYS A 221 4.23 -11.88 -19.19
N GLU A 222 3.99 -13.17 -19.33
CA GLU A 222 4.13 -14.14 -18.24
C GLU A 222 5.53 -14.01 -17.63
N GLY A 223 5.55 -13.77 -16.32
CA GLY A 223 6.67 -14.08 -15.43
C GLY A 223 8.04 -13.53 -15.83
N THR A 224 8.29 -12.24 -15.61
CA THR A 224 9.53 -11.69 -15.01
C THR A 224 9.37 -10.17 -14.88
N THR A 225 9.29 -9.67 -13.64
CA THR A 225 9.20 -8.24 -13.34
C THR A 225 10.59 -7.63 -13.28
N ILE A 226 10.89 -6.68 -14.18
CA ILE A 226 12.13 -5.88 -14.14
C ILE A 226 11.82 -4.53 -13.51
N ILE A 227 12.46 -4.23 -12.39
CA ILE A 227 12.42 -2.89 -11.77
C ILE A 227 13.35 -1.98 -12.58
N LYS A 228 12.81 -1.01 -13.30
CA LYS A 228 13.61 0.08 -13.89
C LYS A 228 13.60 1.28 -12.95
N THR A 229 14.70 1.50 -12.24
CA THR A 229 14.98 2.78 -11.59
C THR A 229 15.23 3.82 -12.68
N GLY A 230 14.30 4.77 -12.83
CA GLY A 230 14.52 5.96 -13.64
C GLY A 230 15.73 6.71 -13.08
N GLY A 231 16.78 6.84 -13.89
CA GLY A 231 18.02 7.50 -13.49
C GLY A 231 17.77 8.92 -13.02
N LEU A 232 18.16 9.19 -11.77
CA LEU A 232 18.40 10.54 -11.29
C LEU A 232 19.57 11.11 -12.07
N LYS A 233 19.28 12.02 -13.00
CA LYS A 233 20.28 12.94 -13.53
C LYS A 233 20.59 13.92 -12.39
N ASN A 234 21.75 13.77 -11.76
CA ASN A 234 22.25 14.78 -10.82
C ASN A 234 22.52 16.11 -11.56
N PRO A 235 22.32 17.26 -10.90
CA PRO A 235 22.84 18.55 -11.39
C PRO A 235 24.37 18.56 -11.41
#